data_AF-A0A7G2LTE7-F1
#
_entry.id   AF-A0A7G2LTE7-F1
#
_cell.length_a   1.000
_cell.length_b   1.000
_cell.length_c   1.000
_cell.angle_alpha   90.00
_cell.angle_beta   90.00
_cell.angle_gamma   90.00
#
_symmetry.space_group_name_H-M   'P 1'
#
loop_
_entity.id
_entity.type
_entity.pdbx_description
1 polymer ?
#
loop_
_entity_poly.entity_id
_entity_poly.type
_entity_poly.pdbx_seq_one_letter_code
_entity_poly.pdbx_strand_id
1 'polypeptide(L)'
;MPYPFGLAPGKDAFSAKMLRQNNTALRDFLHIPTWVYVGTEDVMRDDALRKTPSLDAGQGLHRRARAHTYVDVLNAAASSAGISPRSCLIELTGCDHDVVRAITQNNLAVRVLEARGPRI
;
A
#
# COMPACT_ATOMS: atom_id res chain seq x y z
N MET A 1 14.20 14.93 -13.03
CA MET A 1 13.29 13.87 -13.51
C MET A 1 11.86 14.26 -13.20
N PRO A 2 10.91 14.03 -14.11
CA PRO A 2 9.50 14.29 -13.84
C PRO A 2 8.96 13.35 -12.75
N TYR A 3 7.99 13.83 -11.99
CA TYR A 3 7.24 13.02 -11.04
C TYR A 3 6.11 12.26 -11.76
N PRO A 4 5.75 11.03 -11.36
CA PRO A 4 6.43 10.19 -10.36
C PRO A 4 7.83 9.76 -10.80
N PHE A 5 8.80 9.92 -9.90
CA PHE A 5 10.21 9.69 -10.21
C PHE A 5 10.44 8.28 -10.76
N GLY A 6 11.03 8.21 -11.96
CA GLY A 6 11.33 6.95 -12.63
C GLY A 6 10.14 6.27 -13.31
N LEU A 7 8.92 6.78 -13.16
CA LEU A 7 7.70 6.26 -13.80
C LEU A 7 7.07 7.27 -14.78
N ALA A 8 7.43 8.54 -14.68
CA ALA A 8 7.06 9.54 -15.68
C ALA A 8 8.02 9.53 -16.88
N PRO A 9 7.51 9.73 -18.11
CA PRO A 9 8.35 9.79 -19.31
C PRO A 9 9.34 10.97 -19.26
N GLY A 10 10.63 10.65 -19.33
CA GLY A 10 11.70 11.65 -19.46
C GLY A 10 12.05 11.93 -20.93
N LYS A 11 12.93 12.92 -21.15
CA LYS A 11 13.30 13.39 -22.50
C LYS A 11 14.54 12.72 -23.09
N ASP A 12 15.31 11.98 -22.27
CA ASP A 12 16.59 11.38 -22.66
C ASP A 12 16.54 9.83 -22.63
N ALA A 13 17.53 9.22 -23.28
CA ALA A 13 17.64 7.77 -23.42
C ALA A 13 17.81 7.05 -22.07
N PHE A 14 18.46 7.69 -21.10
CA PHE A 14 18.64 7.14 -19.75
C PHE A 14 17.30 7.03 -19.03
N SER A 15 16.51 8.10 -19.05
CA SER A 15 15.16 8.17 -18.48
C SER A 15 14.22 7.17 -19.16
N ALA A 16 14.31 6.99 -20.48
CA ALA A 16 13.52 6.00 -21.19
C ALA A 16 13.89 4.55 -20.80
N LYS A 17 15.18 4.26 -20.59
CA LYS A 17 15.63 2.96 -20.09
C LYS A 17 15.12 2.70 -18.66
N MET A 18 15.26 3.69 -17.78
CA MET A 18 14.81 3.61 -16.39
C MET A 18 13.29 3.42 -16.30
N LEU A 19 12.51 4.14 -17.12
CA LEU A 19 11.06 3.97 -17.21
C LEU A 19 10.67 2.52 -17.55
N ARG A 20 11.32 1.92 -18.56
CA ARG A 20 11.06 0.53 -18.94
C ARG A 20 11.37 -0.42 -17.79
N GLN A 21 12.53 -0.26 -17.14
CA GLN A 21 12.93 -1.09 -16.00
C GLN A 21 11.93 -0.96 -14.83
N ASN A 22 11.51 0.26 -14.50
CA ASN A 22 10.56 0.49 -13.42
C ASN A 22 9.15 0.01 -13.76
N ASN A 23 8.71 0.09 -15.02
CA ASN A 23 7.44 -0.49 -15.45
C ASN A 23 7.45 -2.01 -15.35
N THR A 24 8.56 -2.68 -15.70
CA THR A 24 8.71 -4.13 -15.48
C THR A 24 8.67 -4.44 -13.99
N ALA A 25 9.46 -3.73 -13.18
CA ALA A 25 9.48 -3.93 -11.73
C ALA A 25 8.11 -3.65 -11.06
N LEU A 26 7.38 -2.64 -11.54
CA LEU A 26 6.02 -2.34 -11.10
C LEU A 26 5.07 -3.48 -11.45
N ARG A 27 5.16 -4.01 -12.67
CA ARG A 27 4.36 -5.17 -13.09
C ARG A 27 4.65 -6.38 -12.21
N ASP A 28 5.92 -6.66 -11.91
CA ASP A 28 6.32 -7.76 -11.02
C ASP A 28 5.80 -7.53 -9.59
N PHE A 29 5.90 -6.30 -9.09
CA PHE A 29 5.36 -5.91 -7.79
C PHE A 29 3.85 -6.12 -7.68
N LEU A 30 3.09 -5.77 -8.73
CA LEU A 30 1.64 -5.95 -8.76
C LEU A 30 1.19 -7.42 -8.75
N HIS A 31 2.08 -8.38 -9.04
CA HIS A 31 1.77 -9.81 -8.88
C HIS A 31 1.87 -10.30 -7.43
N ILE A 32 2.51 -9.54 -6.54
CA ILE A 32 2.71 -9.91 -5.14
C ILE A 32 1.39 -9.71 -4.38
N PRO A 33 0.76 -10.78 -3.86
CA PRO A 33 -0.42 -10.64 -3.02
C PRO A 33 -0.07 -9.84 -1.76
N THR A 34 -0.86 -8.81 -1.46
CA THR A 34 -0.56 -7.86 -0.39
C THR A 34 -1.74 -7.76 0.56
N TRP A 35 -1.52 -8.02 1.84
CA TRP A 35 -2.51 -7.82 2.89
C TRP A 35 -2.12 -6.62 3.74
N VAL A 36 -3.02 -5.64 3.79
CA VAL A 36 -2.84 -4.41 4.56
C VAL A 36 -3.75 -4.47 5.77
N TYR A 37 -3.15 -4.46 6.95
CA TYR A 37 -3.87 -4.44 8.23
C TYR A 37 -3.85 -3.02 8.79
N VAL A 38 -5.00 -2.52 9.22
CA VAL A 38 -5.09 -1.20 9.84
C VAL A 38 -6.11 -1.17 10.96
N GLY A 39 -5.82 -0.46 12.05
CA GLY A 39 -6.76 -0.27 13.14
C GLY A 39 -7.94 0.61 12.73
N THR A 40 -9.15 0.27 13.17
CA THR A 40 -10.35 1.12 12.92
C THR A 40 -10.25 2.48 13.61
N GLU A 41 -9.46 2.56 14.69
CA GLU A 41 -9.24 3.77 15.48
C GLU A 41 -7.91 4.48 15.14
N ASP A 42 -7.16 3.99 14.14
CA ASP A 42 -5.94 4.63 13.62
C ASP A 42 -6.28 5.83 12.70
N VAL A 43 -6.95 6.80 13.31
CA VAL A 43 -7.45 8.03 12.69
C VAL A 43 -6.74 9.29 13.19
N MET A 44 -5.82 9.14 14.15
CA MET A 44 -5.11 10.26 14.77
C MET A 44 -4.05 10.85 13.82
N ARG A 45 -3.89 12.18 13.90
CA ARG A 45 -2.87 12.95 13.15
C ARG A 45 -1.69 13.33 14.04
N ASP A 46 -1.06 12.33 14.62
CA ASP A 46 0.11 12.47 15.50
C ASP A 46 1.37 12.97 14.75
N ASP A 47 2.48 13.11 15.47
CA ASP A 47 3.75 13.59 14.91
C ASP A 47 4.53 12.53 14.13
N ALA A 48 4.20 11.25 14.30
CA ALA A 48 4.73 10.17 13.48
C ALA A 48 4.04 10.11 12.11
N LEU A 49 2.89 10.78 11.93
CA LEU A 49 2.21 10.89 10.64
C LEU A 49 2.78 12.04 9.82
N ARG A 50 3.19 11.75 8.57
CA ARG A 50 3.62 12.80 7.62
C ARG A 50 2.40 13.58 7.11
N LYS A 51 2.30 14.86 7.48
CA LYS A 51 1.13 15.75 7.29
C LYS A 51 1.25 16.74 6.11
N THR A 52 1.91 16.39 5.01
CA THR A 52 2.08 17.32 3.88
C THR A 52 0.81 17.40 3.03
N PRO A 53 0.35 18.60 2.60
CA PRO A 53 -0.91 18.76 1.85
C PRO A 53 -1.03 17.87 0.61
N SER A 54 0.07 17.67 -0.13
CA SER A 54 0.10 16.82 -1.32
C SER A 54 -0.14 15.34 -1.02
N LEU A 55 0.34 14.84 0.13
CA LEU A 55 0.11 13.46 0.55
C LEU A 55 -1.30 13.30 1.11
N ASP A 56 -1.78 14.29 1.86
CA ASP A 56 -3.13 14.29 2.39
C ASP A 56 -4.18 14.26 1.28
N ALA A 57 -3.98 15.03 0.21
CA ALA A 57 -4.86 15.04 -0.95
C ALA A 57 -4.83 13.71 -1.75
N GLY A 58 -3.66 13.07 -1.86
CA GLY A 58 -3.49 11.87 -2.68
C GLY A 58 -3.67 10.53 -1.95
N GLN A 59 -3.44 10.50 -0.64
CA GLN A 59 -3.44 9.27 0.16
C GLN A 59 -4.51 9.31 1.26
N GLY A 60 -4.87 10.49 1.76
CA GLY A 60 -5.83 10.66 2.86
C GLY A 60 -5.23 11.22 4.14
N LEU A 61 -6.11 11.67 5.04
CA LEU A 61 -5.75 12.50 6.20
C LEU A 61 -5.16 11.72 7.39
N HIS A 62 -5.33 10.41 7.45
CA HIS A 62 -4.89 9.57 8.55
C HIS A 62 -4.58 8.15 8.06
N ARG A 63 -3.92 7.32 8.88
CA ARG A 63 -3.38 6.02 8.45
C ARG A 63 -4.46 5.08 7.94
N ARG A 64 -5.64 5.05 8.58
CA ARG A 64 -6.80 4.30 8.06
C ARG A 64 -7.20 4.72 6.64
N ALA A 65 -7.40 6.01 6.38
CA ALA A 65 -7.73 6.50 5.03
C ALA A 65 -6.63 6.16 4.00
N ARG A 66 -5.36 6.26 4.42
CA ARG A 66 -4.22 5.88 3.57
C ARG A 66 -4.17 4.40 3.24
N ALA A 67 -4.52 3.53 4.18
CA ALA A 67 -4.59 2.10 3.93
C ALA A 67 -5.67 1.73 2.90
N HIS A 68 -6.86 2.34 3.00
CA HIS A 68 -7.93 2.21 1.99
C HIS A 68 -7.45 2.66 0.61
N THR A 69 -6.99 3.91 0.50
CA THR A 69 -6.49 4.47 -0.76
C THR A 69 -5.38 3.63 -1.37
N TYR A 70 -4.46 3.12 -0.54
CA TYR A 70 -3.36 2.29 -1.01
C TYR A 70 -3.83 0.99 -1.66
N VAL A 71 -4.74 0.25 -1.01
CA VAL A 71 -5.30 -1.00 -1.56
C VAL A 71 -6.09 -0.73 -2.84
N ASP A 72 -6.90 0.34 -2.86
CA ASP A 72 -7.68 0.72 -4.03
C ASP A 72 -6.78 1.06 -5.23
N VAL A 73 -5.73 1.86 -5.01
CA VAL A 73 -4.78 2.24 -6.06
C VAL A 73 -3.99 1.04 -6.56
N LEU A 74 -3.56 0.12 -5.68
CA LEU A 74 -2.87 -1.10 -6.12
C LEU A 74 -3.78 -1.99 -6.97
N ASN A 75 -5.01 -2.20 -6.55
CA ASN A 75 -5.98 -3.02 -7.29
C ASN A 75 -6.36 -2.37 -8.63
N ALA A 76 -6.51 -1.05 -8.67
CA ALA A 76 -6.73 -0.31 -9.91
C ALA A 76 -5.53 -0.38 -10.86
N ALA A 77 -4.31 -0.27 -10.33
CA ALA A 77 -3.07 -0.41 -11.12
C ALA A 77 -2.89 -1.82 -11.67
N ALA A 78 -3.16 -2.87 -10.87
CA ALA A 78 -3.16 -4.26 -11.32
C ALA A 78 -4.17 -4.46 -12.46
N SER A 79 -5.41 -4.01 -12.26
CA SER A 79 -6.47 -4.10 -13.28
C SER A 79 -6.06 -3.42 -14.58
N SER A 80 -5.50 -2.20 -14.49
CA SER A 80 -5.04 -1.43 -15.66
C SER A 80 -3.87 -2.11 -16.38
N ALA A 81 -3.08 -2.92 -15.69
CA ALA A 81 -2.00 -3.72 -16.24
C ALA A 81 -2.45 -5.10 -16.75
N GLY A 82 -3.75 -5.43 -16.70
CA GLY A 82 -4.28 -6.74 -17.04
C GLY A 82 -3.86 -7.86 -16.07
N ILE A 83 -3.56 -7.51 -14.82
CA ILE A 83 -3.23 -8.43 -13.73
C ILE A 83 -4.45 -8.54 -12.83
N SER A 84 -4.79 -9.76 -12.39
CA SER A 84 -5.85 -9.94 -11.39
C SER A 84 -5.49 -9.21 -10.09
N PRO A 85 -6.34 -8.30 -9.58
CA PRO A 85 -6.13 -7.64 -8.30
C PRO A 85 -6.06 -8.66 -7.15
N ARG A 86 -5.10 -8.49 -6.23
CA ARG A 86 -4.86 -9.39 -5.09
C ARG A 86 -4.49 -8.65 -3.81
N SER A 87 -4.67 -7.33 -3.77
CA SER A 87 -4.44 -6.55 -2.55
C SER A 87 -5.71 -6.53 -1.72
N CYS A 88 -5.58 -6.88 -0.44
CA CYS A 88 -6.71 -6.97 0.50
C CYS A 88 -6.48 -6.03 1.69
N LEU A 89 -7.53 -5.33 2.09
CA LEU A 89 -7.57 -4.54 3.32
C LEU A 89 -8.26 -5.33 4.43
N ILE A 90 -7.68 -5.34 5.62
CA ILE A 90 -8.27 -5.92 6.83
C ILE A 90 -8.26 -4.88 7.93
N GLU A 91 -9.45 -4.50 8.40
CA GLU A 91 -9.58 -3.58 9.52
C GLU A 91 -9.59 -4.33 10.85
N LEU A 92 -8.75 -3.89 11.80
CA LEU A 92 -8.65 -4.43 13.15
C LEU A 92 -9.55 -3.60 14.06
N THR A 93 -10.69 -4.17 14.46
CA THR A 93 -11.72 -3.47 15.23
C THR A 93 -11.20 -3.10 16.62
N GLY A 94 -11.47 -1.86 17.04
CA GLY A 94 -11.06 -1.35 18.36
C GLY A 94 -9.54 -1.19 18.52
N CYS A 95 -8.79 -1.23 17.42
CA CYS A 95 -7.34 -1.07 17.42
C CYS A 95 -6.99 0.34 16.95
N ASP A 96 -6.11 0.99 17.71
CA ASP A 96 -5.42 2.23 17.38
C ASP A 96 -4.07 1.93 16.69
N HIS A 97 -3.12 2.85 16.75
CA HIS A 97 -1.77 2.68 16.20
C HIS A 97 -0.81 1.94 17.16
N ASP A 98 -1.29 0.94 17.90
CA ASP A 98 -0.48 0.12 18.83
C ASP A 98 -0.31 -1.31 18.31
N VAL A 99 0.93 -1.67 17.97
CA VAL A 99 1.28 -3.00 17.46
C VAL A 99 1.08 -4.09 18.52
N VAL A 100 1.35 -3.82 19.80
CA VAL A 100 1.18 -4.78 20.88
C VAL A 100 -0.31 -5.11 21.04
N ARG A 101 -1.18 -4.09 20.98
CA ARG A 101 -2.64 -4.31 21.01
C ARG A 101 -3.13 -5.01 19.74
N ALA A 102 -2.60 -4.67 18.57
CA ALA A 102 -2.92 -5.37 17.33
C ALA A 102 -2.60 -6.87 17.41
N ILE A 103 -1.45 -7.23 18.01
CA ILE A 103 -1.04 -8.63 18.21
C ILE A 103 -1.92 -9.31 19.28
N THR A 104 -2.06 -8.70 20.46
CA THR A 104 -2.64 -9.37 21.62
C THR A 104 -4.17 -9.36 21.65
N GLN A 105 -4.81 -8.34 21.06
CA GLN A 105 -6.28 -8.15 21.09
C GLN A 105 -6.92 -8.50 19.74
N ASN A 106 -6.17 -8.40 18.64
CA ASN A 106 -6.68 -8.61 17.29
C ASN A 106 -6.01 -9.79 16.56
N ASN A 107 -5.14 -10.54 17.24
CA ASN A 107 -4.44 -11.72 16.71
C ASN A 107 -3.65 -11.44 15.42
N LEU A 108 -3.07 -10.24 15.28
CA LEU A 108 -2.39 -9.82 14.05
C LEU A 108 -1.34 -10.84 13.59
N ALA A 109 -0.55 -11.41 14.51
CA ALA A 109 0.46 -12.41 14.17
C ALA A 109 -0.14 -13.67 13.51
N VAL A 110 -1.27 -14.16 14.02
CA VAL A 110 -1.97 -15.33 13.47
C VAL A 110 -2.53 -15.00 12.10
N ARG A 111 -3.20 -13.85 11.94
CA ARG A 111 -3.76 -13.39 10.66
C ARG A 111 -2.69 -13.29 9.57
N VAL A 112 -1.50 -12.79 9.91
CA VAL A 112 -0.37 -12.71 8.97
C VAL A 112 0.13 -14.08 8.54
N LEU A 113 0.13 -15.07 9.44
CA LEU A 113 0.52 -16.44 9.11
C LEU A 113 -0.55 -17.12 8.22
N GLU A 114 -1.83 -16.93 8.53
CA GLU A 114 -2.96 -17.48 7.76
C GLU A 114 -3.07 -16.87 6.36
N ALA A 115 -2.82 -15.57 6.23
CA ALA A 115 -2.86 -14.87 4.95
C ALA A 115 -1.85 -15.41 3.92
N ARG A 116 -0.77 -16.07 4.37
CA ARG A 116 0.23 -16.68 3.47
C ARG A 116 -0.30 -17.89 2.70
N GLY A 117 -1.51 -18.40 3.04
CA GLY A 117 -2.04 -19.65 2.50
C GLY A 117 -1.22 -20.87 2.93
N PRO A 118 -1.72 -22.10 2.70
CA PRO A 118 -0.90 -23.28 2.88
C PRO A 118 0.32 -23.20 1.96
N ARG A 119 1.52 -23.38 2.51
CA ARG A 119 2.71 -23.65 1.70
C ARG A 119 2.48 -25.00 1.04
N ILE A 120 2.36 -25.02 -0.30
CA ILE A 120 2.40 -26.24 -1.10
C ILE A 120 3.79 -26.86 -0.96
#